data_AF-A0A7S2WVZ1-F1
#
_entry.id   AF-A0A7S2WVZ1-F1
#
_cell.length_a   1.000
_cell.length_b   1.000
_cell.length_c   1.000
_cell.angle_alpha   90.00
_cell.angle_beta   90.00
_cell.angle_gamma   90.00
#
_symmetry.space_group_name_H-M   'P 1'
#
loop_
_entity.id
_entity.type
_entity.pdbx_description
1 polymer ?
#
loop_
_entity_poly.entity_id
_entity_poly.type
_entity_poly.pdbx_seq_one_letter_code
_entity_poly.pdbx_strand_id
1 'polypeptide(L)'
;EFTNDELEVYETSFHKHVAPRCFQRLLALAEWRQVSAGEDIGNPKEMQLVVAGACELHVDGKPVFKATKGSFINLPSIQRPSVAKAAGNAVPVITATSTSKLGVKAIVDTKVLVWKLEPLLQHLAQDDAAFNGLLHIVNDALLKNVHLRDQTQVNKRYAAYLKKVITSHRDTIPADEKMALTAWREANAVSDEEHQDALASLGWTQEEYDWGAR
;
A
#
# COMPACT_ATOMS: atom_id res chain seq x y z
N GLU A 1 -11.33 3.80 -27.76
CA GLU A 1 -10.59 4.88 -27.06
C GLU A 1 -10.75 4.67 -25.57
N PHE A 2 -9.82 5.16 -24.75
CA PHE A 2 -9.96 5.08 -23.30
C PHE A 2 -10.97 6.10 -22.79
N THR A 3 -11.73 5.75 -21.77
CA THR A 3 -12.43 6.75 -20.96
C THR A 3 -11.43 7.58 -20.14
N ASN A 4 -11.86 8.73 -19.60
CA ASN A 4 -10.98 9.58 -18.78
C ASN A 4 -10.42 8.81 -17.57
N ASP A 5 -11.25 8.01 -16.91
CA ASP A 5 -10.84 7.20 -15.76
C ASP A 5 -9.83 6.11 -16.15
N GLU A 6 -10.00 5.49 -17.31
CA GLU A 6 -9.07 4.48 -17.84
C GLU A 6 -7.73 5.09 -18.21
N LEU A 7 -7.74 6.28 -18.82
CA LEU A 7 -6.54 7.01 -19.16
C LEU A 7 -5.78 7.42 -17.91
N GLU A 8 -6.48 7.93 -16.90
CA GLU A 8 -5.86 8.29 -15.63
C GLU A 8 -5.22 7.06 -14.96
N VAL A 9 -5.93 5.93 -14.87
CA VAL A 9 -5.37 4.68 -14.32
C VAL A 9 -4.14 4.25 -15.10
N TYR A 10 -4.19 4.33 -16.44
CA TYR A 10 -3.06 3.99 -17.29
C TYR A 10 -1.85 4.86 -16.96
N GLU A 11 -2.02 6.18 -16.95
CA GLU A 11 -0.96 7.15 -16.70
C GLU A 11 -0.42 7.09 -15.27
N THR A 12 -1.25 6.80 -14.26
CA THR A 12 -0.75 6.76 -12.88
C THR A 12 -0.07 5.44 -12.53
N SER A 13 -0.56 4.32 -13.08
CA SER A 13 -0.23 2.99 -12.55
C SER A 13 0.39 2.03 -13.56
N PHE A 14 0.19 2.22 -14.87
CA PHE A 14 0.56 1.23 -15.88
C PHE A 14 1.58 1.72 -16.93
N HIS A 15 1.60 3.01 -17.27
CA HIS A 15 2.34 3.54 -18.43
C HIS A 15 3.84 3.23 -18.44
N LYS A 16 4.46 3.06 -17.27
CA LYS A 16 5.90 2.81 -17.13
C LYS A 16 6.29 1.42 -17.65
N HIS A 17 5.40 0.45 -17.51
CA HIS A 17 5.73 -0.98 -17.66
C HIS A 17 4.82 -1.71 -18.64
N VAL A 18 3.67 -1.12 -18.99
CA VAL A 18 2.64 -1.76 -19.82
C VAL A 18 2.31 -0.84 -20.98
N ALA A 19 2.42 -1.35 -22.21
CA ALA A 19 2.02 -0.62 -23.40
C ALA A 19 0.48 -0.43 -23.47
N PRO A 20 -0.05 0.60 -24.16
CA PRO A 20 -1.49 0.90 -24.17
C PRO A 20 -2.38 -0.28 -24.62
N ARG A 21 -1.96 -1.01 -25.66
CA ARG A 21 -2.68 -2.19 -26.16
C ARG A 21 -2.71 -3.33 -25.14
N CYS A 22 -1.65 -3.46 -24.35
CA CYS A 22 -1.58 -4.46 -23.30
C CYS A 22 -2.47 -4.07 -22.12
N PHE A 23 -2.47 -2.78 -21.75
CA PHE A 23 -3.37 -2.26 -20.73
C PHE A 23 -4.85 -2.45 -21.12
N GLN A 24 -5.22 -2.24 -22.39
CA GLN A 24 -6.58 -2.53 -22.87
C GLN A 24 -7.00 -3.98 -22.63
N ARG A 25 -6.10 -4.94 -22.88
CA ARG A 25 -6.39 -6.36 -22.64
C ARG A 25 -6.55 -6.66 -21.14
N LEU A 26 -5.67 -6.12 -20.30
CA LEU A 26 -5.79 -6.25 -18.84
C LEU A 26 -7.08 -5.63 -18.33
N LEU A 27 -7.44 -4.45 -18.83
CA LEU A 27 -8.65 -3.73 -18.46
C LEU A 27 -9.92 -4.49 -18.88
N ALA A 28 -9.90 -5.16 -20.04
CA ALA A 28 -11.02 -5.98 -20.49
C ALA A 28 -11.31 -7.20 -19.58
N LEU A 29 -10.35 -7.60 -18.75
CA LEU A 29 -10.50 -8.65 -17.73
C LEU A 29 -10.89 -8.09 -16.36
N ALA A 30 -10.97 -6.76 -16.23
CA ALA A 30 -11.23 -6.06 -14.99
C ALA A 30 -12.72 -5.69 -14.87
N GLU A 31 -13.16 -5.52 -13.64
CA GLU A 31 -14.48 -5.00 -13.28
C GLU A 31 -14.33 -3.74 -12.44
N TRP A 32 -15.07 -2.69 -12.79
CA TRP A 32 -15.18 -1.50 -11.95
C TRP A 32 -16.17 -1.74 -10.83
N ARG A 33 -15.76 -1.53 -9.58
CA ARG A 33 -16.61 -1.69 -8.40
C ARG A 33 -16.63 -0.41 -7.58
N GLN A 34 -17.83 0.09 -7.30
CA GLN A 34 -18.06 1.18 -6.36
C GLN A 34 -18.45 0.57 -5.01
N VAL A 35 -17.86 1.09 -3.94
CA VAL A 35 -17.96 0.51 -2.60
C VAL A 35 -18.28 1.63 -1.63
N SER A 36 -19.23 1.40 -0.73
CA SER A 36 -19.63 2.39 0.27
C SER A 36 -18.71 2.35 1.49
N ALA A 37 -18.57 3.47 2.19
CA ALA A 37 -17.83 3.51 3.46
C ALA A 37 -18.30 2.42 4.44
N GLY A 38 -17.34 1.70 5.04
CA GLY A 38 -17.55 0.61 5.99
C GLY A 38 -17.71 -0.79 5.40
N GLU A 39 -17.90 -0.92 4.09
CA GLU A 39 -18.07 -2.20 3.39
C GLU A 39 -16.73 -2.96 3.27
N ASP A 40 -16.78 -4.30 3.40
CA ASP A 40 -15.61 -5.18 3.21
C ASP A 40 -15.49 -5.57 1.73
N ILE A 41 -14.34 -5.27 1.15
CA ILE A 41 -14.00 -5.56 -0.25
C ILE A 41 -12.96 -6.66 -0.38
N GLY A 42 -12.48 -7.22 0.74
CA GLY A 42 -11.40 -8.19 0.76
C GLY A 42 -11.83 -9.52 0.15
N ASN A 43 -11.29 -9.86 -1.02
CA ASN A 43 -11.45 -11.18 -1.61
C ASN A 43 -10.07 -11.74 -2.02
N PRO A 44 -9.60 -12.83 -1.39
CA PRO A 44 -8.26 -13.39 -1.67
C PRO A 44 -8.12 -13.96 -3.09
N LYS A 45 -9.24 -14.13 -3.83
CA LYS A 45 -9.25 -14.58 -5.22
C LYS A 45 -9.28 -13.42 -6.22
N GLU A 46 -9.17 -12.18 -5.75
CA GLU A 46 -9.20 -10.97 -6.55
C GLU A 46 -7.95 -10.13 -6.27
N MET A 47 -7.35 -9.58 -7.33
CA MET A 47 -6.40 -8.47 -7.24
C MET A 47 -7.17 -7.17 -7.45
N GLN A 48 -6.88 -6.14 -6.67
CA GLN A 48 -7.64 -4.89 -6.71
C GLN A 48 -6.71 -3.68 -6.76
N LEU A 49 -7.11 -2.65 -7.51
CA LEU A 49 -6.44 -1.35 -7.54
C LEU A 49 -7.42 -0.28 -7.06
N VAL A 50 -7.01 0.50 -6.07
CA VAL A 50 -7.79 1.66 -5.62
C VAL A 50 -7.65 2.79 -6.62
N VAL A 51 -8.74 3.20 -7.26
CA VAL A 51 -8.75 4.27 -8.26
C VAL A 51 -9.16 5.61 -7.65
N ALA A 52 -10.09 5.58 -6.69
CA ALA A 52 -10.48 6.74 -5.90
C ALA A 52 -10.93 6.31 -4.50
N GLY A 53 -10.82 7.21 -3.53
CA GLY A 53 -11.15 6.92 -2.13
C GLY A 53 -10.00 6.29 -1.35
N ALA A 54 -10.35 5.60 -0.26
CA ALA A 54 -9.38 4.99 0.64
C ALA A 54 -10.00 3.81 1.38
N CYS A 55 -9.19 2.78 1.62
CA CYS A 55 -9.57 1.59 2.38
C CYS A 55 -8.46 1.19 3.36
N GLU A 56 -8.83 0.37 4.33
CA GLU A 56 -7.97 -0.09 5.41
C GLU A 56 -7.88 -1.62 5.41
N LEU A 57 -6.66 -2.12 5.27
CA LEU A 57 -6.32 -3.53 5.38
C LEU A 57 -6.23 -3.92 6.84
N HIS A 58 -6.96 -4.97 7.19
CA HIS A 58 -6.99 -5.58 8.49
C HIS A 58 -6.40 -6.99 8.42
N VAL A 59 -5.44 -7.29 9.29
CA VAL A 59 -4.92 -8.65 9.51
C VAL A 59 -5.31 -9.06 10.91
N ASP A 60 -6.03 -10.17 11.04
CA ASP A 60 -6.53 -10.67 12.34
C ASP A 60 -7.29 -9.60 13.13
N GLY A 61 -8.08 -8.78 12.43
CA GLY A 61 -8.90 -7.72 13.00
C GLY A 61 -8.16 -6.44 13.39
N LYS A 62 -6.84 -6.34 13.16
CA LYS A 62 -6.05 -5.13 13.44
C LYS A 62 -5.73 -4.39 12.15
N PRO A 63 -5.87 -3.04 12.11
CA PRO A 63 -5.48 -2.26 10.95
C PRO A 63 -3.96 -2.29 10.76
N VAL A 64 -3.52 -2.67 9.57
CA VAL A 64 -2.10 -2.81 9.22
C VAL A 64 -1.68 -1.77 8.19
N PHE A 65 -2.57 -1.43 7.26
CA PHE A 65 -2.21 -0.61 6.10
C PHE A 65 -3.41 0.17 5.59
N LYS A 66 -3.20 1.46 5.28
CA LYS A 66 -4.18 2.30 4.59
C LYS A 66 -3.83 2.36 3.10
N ALA A 67 -4.70 1.84 2.26
CA ALA A 67 -4.59 1.90 0.82
C ALA A 67 -5.35 3.12 0.29
N THR A 68 -4.72 3.91 -0.58
CA THR A 68 -5.27 5.10 -1.21
C THR A 68 -5.17 4.97 -2.73
N LYS A 69 -5.58 6.01 -3.48
CA LYS A 69 -5.47 6.02 -4.95
C LYS A 69 -4.08 5.54 -5.44
N GLY A 70 -4.09 4.57 -6.34
CA GLY A 70 -2.90 3.92 -6.89
C GLY A 70 -2.36 2.75 -6.06
N SER A 71 -2.93 2.46 -4.89
CA SER A 71 -2.54 1.29 -4.09
C SER A 71 -3.16 0.02 -4.64
N PHE A 72 -2.33 -1.02 -4.77
CA PHE A 72 -2.80 -2.38 -5.03
C PHE A 72 -3.09 -3.14 -3.73
N ILE A 73 -4.12 -3.97 -3.79
CA ILE A 73 -4.59 -4.83 -2.71
C ILE A 73 -4.62 -6.27 -3.24
N ASN A 74 -4.34 -7.23 -2.37
CA ASN A 74 -4.31 -8.66 -2.71
C ASN A 74 -3.40 -8.97 -3.91
N LEU A 75 -2.20 -8.40 -3.88
CA LEU A 75 -1.18 -8.65 -4.89
C LEU A 75 -0.83 -10.15 -4.92
N PRO A 76 -1.02 -10.85 -6.04
CA PRO A 76 -0.62 -12.25 -6.16
C PRO A 76 0.90 -12.37 -6.22
N SER A 77 1.45 -13.46 -5.69
CA SER A 77 2.85 -13.82 -5.92
C SER A 77 3.02 -14.38 -7.33
N ILE A 78 3.26 -13.51 -8.29
CA ILE A 78 3.44 -13.89 -9.70
C ILE A 78 4.81 -14.54 -9.88
N GLN A 79 4.85 -15.84 -10.15
CA GLN A 79 6.05 -16.56 -10.56
C GLN A 79 5.91 -17.01 -12.01
N ARG A 80 7.01 -16.94 -12.77
CA ARG A 80 7.04 -17.66 -14.04
C ARG A 80 7.00 -19.15 -13.74
N PRO A 81 6.26 -19.94 -14.52
CA PRO A 81 6.41 -21.38 -14.46
C PRO A 81 7.87 -21.70 -14.78
N SER A 82 8.51 -22.45 -13.89
CA SER A 82 9.77 -23.10 -14.24
C SER A 82 9.50 -23.93 -15.49
N VAL A 83 10.24 -23.66 -16.56
CA VAL A 83 10.21 -24.48 -17.77
C VAL A 83 10.90 -25.80 -17.43
N ALA A 84 10.23 -26.67 -16.66
CA ALA A 84 10.55 -28.07 -16.68
C ALA A 84 10.24 -28.54 -18.11
N LYS A 85 11.29 -28.79 -18.88
CA LYS A 85 11.23 -29.44 -20.20
C LYS A 85 10.45 -30.75 -20.08
N ALA A 86 9.14 -30.70 -20.27
CA ALA A 86 8.30 -31.87 -20.51
C ALA A 86 7.04 -31.37 -21.24
N ALA A 87 7.00 -31.66 -22.54
CA ALA A 87 5.84 -31.75 -23.41
C ALA A 87 4.54 -31.01 -22.98
N GLY A 88 4.26 -29.88 -23.65
CA GLY A 88 2.90 -29.37 -23.85
C GLY A 88 2.24 -28.70 -22.64
N ASN A 89 1.99 -27.40 -22.74
CA ASN A 89 1.28 -26.54 -21.79
C ASN A 89 2.02 -26.24 -20.47
N ALA A 90 3.04 -25.37 -20.55
CA ALA A 90 3.57 -24.70 -19.36
C ALA A 90 2.53 -23.70 -18.84
N VAL A 91 1.79 -24.08 -17.79
CA VAL A 91 0.87 -23.18 -17.08
C VAL A 91 1.65 -22.45 -15.99
N PRO A 92 1.62 -21.11 -15.89
CA PRO A 92 2.19 -20.37 -14.78
C PRO A 92 1.68 -20.89 -13.45
N VAL A 93 2.60 -21.38 -12.60
CA VAL A 93 2.28 -21.74 -11.21
C VAL A 93 2.37 -20.47 -10.39
N ILE A 94 1.21 -19.91 -10.05
CA ILE A 94 1.09 -18.71 -9.22
C ILE A 94 0.33 -19.11 -7.96
N THR A 95 1.06 -19.16 -6.86
CA THR A 95 0.51 -19.55 -5.55
C THR A 95 -0.03 -18.29 -4.87
N ALA A 96 -1.35 -18.17 -4.73
CA ALA A 96 -1.96 -17.15 -3.89
C ALA A 96 -1.74 -17.53 -2.41
N THR A 97 -0.56 -17.22 -1.86
CA THR A 97 -0.24 -17.49 -0.46
C THR A 97 -0.74 -16.36 0.43
N SER A 98 -2.02 -16.38 0.78
CA SER A 98 -2.47 -15.68 1.99
C SER A 98 -3.17 -16.67 2.91
N THR A 99 -2.48 -17.07 3.98
CA THR A 99 -2.97 -17.96 5.04
C THR A 99 -3.65 -17.19 6.18
N SER A 100 -3.62 -15.86 6.17
CA SER A 100 -4.23 -15.00 7.19
C SER A 100 -5.58 -14.45 6.70
N LYS A 101 -6.54 -14.28 7.63
CA LYS A 101 -7.81 -13.62 7.35
C LYS A 101 -7.53 -12.13 7.10
N LEU A 102 -7.27 -11.81 5.85
CA LEU A 102 -7.16 -10.43 5.39
C LEU A 102 -8.56 -9.88 5.17
N GLY A 103 -8.94 -8.86 5.95
CA GLY A 103 -10.14 -8.06 5.70
C GLY A 103 -9.74 -6.72 5.08
N VAL A 104 -10.57 -6.17 4.20
CA VAL A 104 -10.27 -4.87 3.57
C VAL A 104 -11.53 -4.01 3.66
N LYS A 105 -11.53 -2.98 4.50
CA LYS A 105 -12.71 -2.15 4.69
C LYS A 105 -12.56 -0.80 4.01
N ALA A 106 -13.56 -0.37 3.26
CA ALA A 106 -13.61 0.99 2.76
C ALA A 106 -13.74 1.98 3.93
N ILE A 107 -12.88 3.01 3.97
CA ILE A 107 -12.97 4.08 4.98
C ILE A 107 -13.96 5.14 4.51
N VAL A 108 -13.94 5.42 3.21
CA VAL A 108 -14.81 6.36 2.50
C VAL A 108 -15.36 5.66 1.26
N ASP A 109 -16.32 6.28 0.57
CA ASP A 109 -16.78 5.78 -0.72
C ASP A 109 -15.59 5.64 -1.68
N THR A 110 -15.38 4.41 -2.14
CA THR A 110 -14.15 3.99 -2.81
C THR A 110 -14.49 3.34 -4.14
N LYS A 111 -13.76 3.74 -5.18
CA LYS A 111 -13.83 3.14 -6.51
C LYS A 111 -12.60 2.26 -6.70
N VAL A 112 -12.82 0.99 -7.01
CA VAL A 112 -11.75 0.02 -7.23
C VAL A 112 -11.89 -0.64 -8.60
N LEU A 113 -10.75 -0.99 -9.18
CA LEU A 113 -10.64 -1.83 -10.37
C LEU A 113 -10.26 -3.23 -9.92
N VAL A 114 -11.05 -4.24 -10.28
CA VAL A 114 -10.97 -5.60 -9.73
C VAL A 114 -10.65 -6.59 -10.83
N TRP A 115 -9.62 -7.40 -10.63
CA TRP A 115 -9.33 -8.55 -11.48
C TRP A 115 -9.55 -9.84 -10.70
N LYS A 116 -10.37 -10.73 -11.25
CA LYS A 116 -10.40 -12.12 -10.77
C LYS A 116 -9.07 -12.76 -11.12
N LEU A 117 -8.42 -13.37 -10.12
CA LEU A 117 -7.08 -13.92 -10.31
C LEU A 117 -7.09 -15.01 -11.38
N GLU A 118 -8.01 -15.96 -11.34
CA GLU A 118 -8.00 -17.09 -12.28
C GLU A 118 -8.05 -16.68 -13.78
N PRO A 119 -9.02 -15.86 -14.25
CA PRO A 119 -9.01 -15.37 -15.64
C PRO A 119 -7.78 -14.51 -15.98
N LEU A 120 -7.35 -13.66 -15.05
CA LEU A 120 -6.15 -12.85 -15.24
C LEU A 120 -4.93 -13.75 -15.48
N LEU A 121 -4.74 -14.77 -14.64
CA LEU A 121 -3.60 -15.68 -14.73
C LEU A 121 -3.62 -16.50 -16.02
N GLN A 122 -4.79 -16.97 -16.47
CA GLN A 122 -4.94 -17.65 -17.76
C GLN A 122 -4.53 -16.76 -18.93
N HIS A 123 -4.84 -15.45 -18.86
CA HIS A 123 -4.42 -14.50 -19.88
C HIS A 123 -2.90 -14.27 -19.86
N LEU A 124 -2.31 -14.07 -18.68
CA LEU A 124 -0.87 -13.86 -18.54
C LEU A 124 -0.03 -15.07 -18.97
N ALA A 125 -0.61 -16.28 -18.91
CA ALA A 125 0.03 -17.50 -19.41
C ALA A 125 0.26 -17.48 -20.94
N GLN A 126 -0.51 -16.68 -21.67
CA GLN A 126 -0.52 -16.64 -23.13
C GLN A 126 0.10 -15.34 -23.70
N ASP A 127 0.39 -14.37 -22.83
CA ASP A 127 0.86 -13.04 -23.23
C ASP A 127 2.05 -12.61 -22.36
N ASP A 128 3.25 -12.88 -22.86
CA ASP A 128 4.50 -12.54 -22.18
C ASP A 128 4.66 -11.03 -21.92
N ALA A 129 4.13 -10.18 -22.81
CA ALA A 129 4.20 -8.74 -22.63
C ALA A 129 3.32 -8.29 -21.46
N ALA A 130 2.11 -8.84 -21.37
CA ALA A 130 1.22 -8.61 -20.23
C ALA A 130 1.80 -9.16 -18.93
N PHE A 131 2.36 -10.37 -18.97
CA PHE A 131 3.02 -10.99 -17.83
C PHE A 131 4.16 -10.10 -17.30
N ASN A 132 5.09 -9.69 -18.16
CA ASN A 132 6.25 -8.90 -17.74
C ASN A 132 5.83 -7.53 -17.21
N GLY A 133 4.91 -6.86 -17.91
CA GLY A 133 4.43 -5.55 -17.48
C GLY A 133 3.73 -5.61 -16.12
N LEU A 134 2.85 -6.61 -15.91
CA LEU A 134 2.19 -6.78 -14.62
C LEU A 134 3.18 -7.20 -13.52
N LEU A 135 4.15 -8.06 -13.82
CA LEU A 135 5.19 -8.45 -12.85
C LEU A 135 5.95 -7.22 -12.32
N HIS A 136 6.33 -6.30 -13.20
CA HIS A 136 6.98 -5.04 -12.79
C HIS A 136 6.06 -4.17 -11.93
N ILE A 137 4.78 -4.05 -12.29
CA ILE A 137 3.79 -3.29 -11.50
C ILE A 137 3.62 -3.89 -10.11
N VAL A 138 3.47 -5.22 -10.01
CA VAL A 138 3.33 -5.91 -8.72
C VAL A 138 4.58 -5.72 -7.87
N ASN A 139 5.77 -5.84 -8.45
CA ASN A 139 7.02 -5.63 -7.73
C ASN A 139 7.17 -4.18 -7.22
N ASP A 140 6.87 -3.19 -8.05
CA ASP A 140 6.90 -1.78 -7.64
C ASP A 140 5.90 -1.49 -6.51
N ALA A 141 4.70 -2.07 -6.61
CA ALA A 141 3.68 -1.94 -5.57
C ALA A 141 4.10 -2.62 -4.26
N LEU A 142 4.73 -3.80 -4.33
CA LEU A 142 5.28 -4.49 -3.16
C LEU A 142 6.41 -3.69 -2.51
N LEU A 143 7.33 -3.13 -3.29
CA LEU A 143 8.42 -2.28 -2.79
C LEU A 143 7.86 -1.03 -2.09
N LYS A 144 6.84 -0.39 -2.68
CA LYS A 144 6.14 0.74 -2.07
C LYS A 144 5.49 0.34 -0.74
N ASN A 145 4.83 -0.82 -0.69
CA ASN A 145 4.20 -1.31 0.53
C ASN A 145 5.22 -1.66 1.63
N VAL A 146 6.38 -2.21 1.27
CA VAL A 146 7.49 -2.46 2.21
C VAL A 146 8.01 -1.15 2.77
N HIS A 147 8.27 -0.16 1.92
CA HIS A 147 8.75 1.15 2.34
C HIS A 147 7.74 1.86 3.27
N LEU A 148 6.45 1.86 2.92
CA LEU A 148 5.39 2.44 3.76
C LEU A 148 5.26 1.71 5.10
N ARG A 149 5.41 0.38 5.12
CA ARG A 149 5.39 -0.39 6.37
C ARG A 149 6.59 -0.07 7.25
N ASP A 150 7.75 0.14 6.67
CA ASP A 150 8.96 0.54 7.39
C ASP A 150 8.77 1.93 8.02
N GLN A 151 8.34 2.91 7.22
CA GLN A 151 8.03 4.27 7.72
C GLN A 151 6.97 4.26 8.81
N THR A 152 5.91 3.46 8.67
CA THR A 152 4.87 3.33 9.71
C THR A 152 5.45 2.79 11.02
N GLN A 153 6.41 1.86 10.97
CA GLN A 153 7.08 1.35 12.16
C GLN A 153 8.02 2.40 12.77
N VAL A 154 8.77 3.10 11.93
CA VAL A 154 9.60 4.24 12.33
C VAL A 154 8.75 5.28 13.06
N ASN A 155 7.61 5.70 12.50
CA ASN A 155 6.72 6.70 13.11
C ASN A 155 6.13 6.22 14.44
N LYS A 156 5.75 4.92 14.54
CA LYS A 156 5.29 4.36 15.82
C LYS A 156 6.38 4.36 16.89
N ARG A 157 7.61 4.01 16.52
CA ARG A 157 8.77 4.05 17.43
C ARG A 157 9.09 5.49 17.84
N TYR A 158 8.99 6.41 16.90
CA TYR A 158 9.15 7.84 17.16
C TYR A 158 8.12 8.35 18.16
N ALA A 159 6.82 8.13 17.90
CA ALA A 159 5.74 8.55 18.77
C ALA A 159 5.86 7.92 20.17
N ALA A 160 6.29 6.66 20.27
CA ALA A 160 6.55 6.00 21.55
C ALA A 160 7.74 6.64 22.30
N TYR A 161 8.82 6.99 21.59
CA TYR A 161 9.97 7.68 22.18
C TYR A 161 9.57 9.09 22.65
N LEU A 162 8.91 9.86 21.81
CA LEU A 162 8.40 11.20 22.13
C LEU A 162 7.45 11.16 23.34
N LYS A 163 6.51 10.21 23.37
CA LYS A 163 5.62 9.98 24.51
C LYS A 163 6.39 9.68 25.80
N LYS A 164 7.43 8.84 25.73
CA LYS A 164 8.27 8.51 26.88
C LYS A 164 8.94 9.76 27.44
N VAL A 165 9.53 10.58 26.57
CA VAL A 165 10.21 11.82 26.96
C VAL A 165 9.21 12.77 27.62
N ILE A 166 8.08 13.05 26.98
CA ILE A 166 7.03 13.94 27.50
C ILE A 166 6.46 13.44 28.83
N THR A 167 6.21 12.14 28.97
CA THR A 167 5.65 11.57 30.22
C THR A 167 6.67 11.62 31.36
N SER A 168 7.96 11.44 31.06
CA SER A 168 9.03 11.48 32.06
C SER A 168 9.32 12.91 32.52
N HIS A 169 9.02 13.89 31.67
CA HIS A 169 9.34 15.29 31.85
C HIS A 169 8.06 16.13 31.78
N ARG A 170 7.25 15.99 32.83
CA ARG A 170 5.85 16.46 32.91
C ARG A 170 5.64 17.93 32.51
N ASP A 171 6.58 18.80 32.92
CA ASP A 171 6.47 20.25 32.76
C ASP A 171 7.62 20.84 31.92
N THR A 172 8.73 20.13 31.73
CA THR A 172 9.89 20.68 31.01
C THR A 172 10.75 19.64 30.32
N ILE A 173 10.85 19.66 28.99
CA ILE A 173 11.69 18.74 28.19
C ILE A 173 13.15 19.22 28.22
N PRO A 174 14.09 18.43 28.76
CA PRO A 174 15.51 18.77 28.78
C PRO A 174 16.11 18.94 27.38
N ALA A 175 17.13 19.81 27.26
CA ALA A 175 17.78 20.11 25.99
C ALA A 175 18.51 18.90 25.38
N ASP A 176 19.06 18.02 26.21
CA ASP A 176 19.71 16.77 25.81
C ASP A 176 18.71 15.77 25.21
N GLU A 177 17.52 15.64 25.79
CA GLU A 177 16.45 14.80 25.21
C GLU A 177 15.90 15.39 23.91
N LYS A 178 15.80 16.73 23.79
CA LYS A 178 15.45 17.37 22.51
C LYS A 178 16.49 17.09 21.43
N MET A 179 17.78 17.21 21.76
CA MET A 179 18.86 16.88 20.83
C MET A 179 18.82 15.41 20.42
N ALA A 180 18.58 14.49 21.36
CA ALA A 180 18.44 13.07 21.07
C ALA A 180 17.23 12.77 20.18
N LEU A 181 16.10 13.43 20.41
CA LEU A 181 14.91 13.32 19.56
C LEU A 181 15.17 13.85 18.15
N THR A 182 15.83 15.00 18.00
CA THR A 182 16.20 15.56 16.68
C THR A 182 17.16 14.64 15.93
N ALA A 183 18.22 14.17 16.59
CA ALA A 183 19.16 13.22 15.98
C ALA A 183 18.48 11.91 15.57
N TRP A 184 17.52 11.42 16.37
CA TRP A 184 16.74 10.24 16.03
C TRP A 184 15.84 10.48 14.82
N ARG A 185 15.19 11.65 14.72
CA ARG A 185 14.35 12.03 13.57
C ARG A 185 15.18 12.08 12.29
N GLU A 186 16.34 12.73 12.32
CA GLU A 186 17.24 12.83 11.18
C GLU A 186 17.74 11.45 10.73
N ALA A 187 18.16 10.61 11.69
CA ALA A 187 18.68 9.27 11.40
C ALA A 187 17.63 8.31 10.82
N ASN A 188 16.34 8.56 11.08
CA ASN A 188 15.23 7.71 10.61
C ASN A 188 14.31 8.41 9.61
N ALA A 189 14.72 9.57 9.06
CA ALA A 189 13.96 10.33 8.07
C ALA A 189 12.49 10.61 8.47
N VAL A 190 12.25 10.97 9.73
CA VAL A 190 10.93 11.42 10.18
C VAL A 190 10.71 12.86 9.74
N SER A 191 9.65 13.11 8.96
CA SER A 191 9.36 14.45 8.45
C SER A 191 8.89 15.41 9.55
N ASP A 192 8.85 16.71 9.23
CA ASP A 192 8.28 17.72 10.13
C ASP A 192 6.78 17.53 10.34
N GLU A 193 6.04 17.13 9.30
CA GLU A 193 4.61 16.83 9.38
C GLU A 193 4.36 15.64 10.33
N GLU A 194 5.13 14.55 10.20
CA GLU A 194 5.02 13.37 11.06
C GLU A 194 5.36 13.69 12.53
N HIS A 195 6.29 14.62 12.75
CA HIS A 195 6.61 15.12 14.09
C HIS A 195 5.47 15.94 14.70
N GLN A 196 4.91 16.87 13.92
CA GLN A 196 3.77 17.68 14.35
C GLN A 196 2.55 16.82 14.66
N ASP A 197 2.26 15.83 13.84
CA ASP A 197 1.18 14.86 14.09
C ASP A 197 1.42 14.08 15.38
N ALA A 198 2.66 13.64 15.63
CA ALA A 198 3.03 12.94 16.86
C ALA A 198 2.88 13.84 18.10
N LEU A 199 3.27 15.11 18.03
CA LEU A 199 3.07 16.09 19.10
C LEU A 199 1.59 16.35 19.35
N ALA A 200 0.82 16.63 18.29
CA ALA A 200 -0.62 16.88 18.37
C ALA A 200 -1.36 15.69 18.99
N SER A 201 -0.96 14.45 18.66
CA SER A 201 -1.53 13.24 19.26
C SER A 201 -1.28 13.10 20.77
N LEU A 202 -0.25 13.77 21.29
CA LEU A 202 0.09 13.85 22.71
C LEU A 202 -0.46 15.13 23.37
N GLY A 203 -1.17 15.97 22.61
CA GLY A 203 -1.74 17.23 23.07
C GLY A 203 -0.73 18.36 23.21
N TRP A 204 0.40 18.27 22.49
CA TRP A 204 1.44 19.30 22.44
C TRP A 204 1.42 20.03 21.10
N THR A 205 1.76 21.30 21.12
CA THR A 205 2.03 22.10 19.92
C THR A 205 3.53 22.14 19.61
N GLN A 206 3.89 22.53 18.39
CA GLN A 206 5.29 22.76 18.02
C GLN A 206 5.93 23.82 18.93
N GLU A 207 5.18 24.89 19.26
CA GLU A 207 5.67 25.99 20.09
C GLU A 207 5.94 25.53 21.54
N GLU A 208 5.05 24.74 22.13
CA GLU A 208 5.24 24.14 23.47
C GLU A 208 6.45 23.19 23.48
N TYR A 209 6.62 22.40 22.42
CA TYR A 209 7.79 21.55 22.27
C TYR A 209 9.08 22.36 22.15
N ASP A 210 9.08 23.43 21.36
CA ASP A 210 10.26 24.28 21.12
C ASP A 210 10.66 25.05 22.38
N TRP A 211 9.70 25.57 23.14
CA TRP A 211 9.94 26.17 24.46
C TRP A 211 10.31 25.11 25.50
N GLY A 212 9.94 23.86 25.23
CA GLY A 212 10.20 22.73 26.10
C GLY A 212 9.35 22.78 27.35
N ALA A 213 8.22 23.47 27.33
CA ALA A 213 7.29 23.61 28.42
C ALA A 213 5.89 23.76 27.83
N ARG A 214 4.89 23.25 28.54
CA ARG A 214 3.48 23.38 28.17
C ARG A 214 2.84 24.58 28.85
#